data_AF-A0A976JID6-F1
#
_entry.id   AF-A0A976JID6-F1
#
_cell.length_a   1.000
_cell.length_b   1.000
_cell.length_c   1.000
_cell.angle_alpha   90.00
_cell.angle_beta   90.00
_cell.angle_gamma   90.00
#
_symmetry.space_group_name_H-M   'P 1'
#
loop_
_entity.id
_entity.type
_entity.pdbx_description
1 polymer ?
#
loop_
_entity_poly.entity_id
_entity_poly.type
_entity_poly.pdbx_seq_one_letter_code
_entity_poly.pdbx_strand_id
1 'polypeptide(L)'
;PLIFIIDGTWPCAKSMMRDSKSLHYIPRISFDNSIESRFVIKHQPAKYCLSTIESVYIVITELEKQGLEATNGKKEGLIHMLDQIVKYQVECAVDPNKSSYRKRTKGYKNPKERKESTRWEKRMVLFEEKNY
;
A
#
# COMPACT_ATOMS: atom_id res chain seq x y z
N PRO A 1 6.43 0.89 -21.72
CA PRO A 1 6.72 -0.45 -21.12
C PRO A 1 5.43 -1.05 -20.54
N LEU A 2 5.31 -2.37 -20.45
CA LEU A 2 4.16 -3.02 -19.80
C LEU A 2 4.53 -3.40 -18.37
N ILE A 3 3.80 -2.88 -17.39
CA ILE A 3 4.02 -3.14 -15.96
C ILE A 3 2.73 -3.69 -15.37
N PHE A 4 2.84 -4.82 -14.68
CA PHE A 4 1.74 -5.41 -13.93
C PHE A 4 1.88 -5.05 -12.45
N ILE A 5 0.76 -4.65 -11.84
CA ILE A 5 0.68 -4.36 -10.40
C ILE A 5 -0.28 -5.33 -9.77
N ILE A 6 0.17 -6.00 -8.72
CA ILE A 6 -0.64 -6.94 -7.95
C ILE A 6 -1.43 -6.14 -6.92
N ASP A 7 -2.71 -5.89 -7.19
CA ASP A 7 -3.58 -5.20 -6.26
C ASP A 7 -4.23 -6.18 -5.29
N GLY A 8 -4.13 -5.87 -4.00
CA GLY A 8 -4.77 -6.67 -2.97
C GLY A 8 -4.26 -6.38 -1.57
N THR A 9 -4.89 -7.01 -0.59
CA THR A 9 -4.35 -7.01 0.77
C THR A 9 -3.06 -7.82 0.84
N TRP A 10 -2.21 -7.57 1.84
CA TRP A 10 -0.96 -8.32 2.03
C TRP A 10 -1.09 -9.85 1.93
N PRO A 11 -2.09 -10.52 2.56
CA PRO A 11 -2.29 -11.96 2.38
C PRO A 11 -2.74 -12.34 0.97
N CYS A 12 -3.52 -11.50 0.30
CA CYS A 12 -4.00 -11.73 -1.06
C CYS A 12 -2.85 -11.66 -2.06
N ALA A 13 -2.06 -10.57 -2.03
CA ALA A 13 -0.86 -10.42 -2.85
C ALA A 13 0.13 -11.55 -2.63
N LYS A 14 0.34 -11.95 -1.37
CA LYS A 14 1.16 -13.10 -1.00
C LYS A 14 0.66 -14.41 -1.62
N SER A 15 -0.63 -14.68 -1.55
CA SER A 15 -1.22 -15.91 -2.10
C SER A 15 -1.16 -15.91 -3.63
N MET A 16 -1.45 -14.79 -4.29
CA MET A 16 -1.31 -14.64 -5.73
C MET A 16 0.12 -14.92 -6.18
N MET A 17 1.12 -14.35 -5.51
CA MET A 17 2.53 -14.61 -5.80
C MET A 17 2.94 -16.05 -5.56
N ARG A 18 2.44 -16.71 -4.50
CA ARG A 18 2.74 -18.12 -4.23
C ARG A 18 2.12 -19.06 -5.28
N ASP A 19 0.83 -18.86 -5.56
CA ASP A 19 0.01 -19.84 -6.26
C ASP A 19 0.09 -19.67 -7.79
N SER A 20 0.43 -18.47 -8.29
CA SER A 20 0.52 -18.18 -9.72
C SER A 20 1.93 -18.36 -10.25
N LYS A 21 2.26 -19.59 -10.68
CA LYS A 21 3.59 -19.94 -11.22
C LYS A 21 4.03 -19.06 -12.40
N SER A 22 3.09 -18.51 -13.18
CA SER A 22 3.40 -17.58 -14.27
C SER A 22 4.08 -16.29 -13.79
N LEU A 23 3.74 -15.81 -12.58
CA LEU A 23 4.33 -14.61 -11.99
C LEU A 23 5.78 -14.82 -11.54
N HIS A 24 6.20 -16.08 -11.32
CA HIS A 24 7.55 -16.39 -10.84
C HIS A 24 8.61 -16.02 -11.87
N TYR A 25 8.28 -16.15 -13.16
CA TYR A 25 9.17 -15.88 -14.29
C TYR A 25 9.21 -14.41 -14.72
N ILE A 26 8.36 -13.55 -14.16
CA ILE A 26 8.30 -12.13 -14.54
C ILE A 26 9.37 -11.35 -13.74
N PRO A 27 10.18 -10.50 -14.40
CA PRO A 27 11.08 -9.59 -13.70
C PRO A 27 10.33 -8.70 -12.71
N ARG A 28 10.92 -8.48 -11.53
CA ARG A 28 10.27 -7.79 -10.41
C ARG A 28 10.86 -6.41 -10.20
N ILE A 29 9.99 -5.47 -9.85
CA ILE A 29 10.36 -4.13 -9.44
C ILE A 29 10.05 -4.02 -7.95
N SER A 30 11.00 -3.49 -7.18
CA SER A 30 10.83 -3.15 -5.78
C SER A 30 11.34 -1.73 -5.55
N PHE A 31 10.84 -1.09 -4.51
CA PHE A 31 11.29 0.25 -4.10
C PHE A 31 12.22 0.14 -2.90
N ASP A 32 13.08 1.13 -2.74
CA ASP A 32 13.83 1.30 -1.51
C ASP A 32 12.90 1.71 -0.37
N ASN A 33 13.20 1.24 0.85
CA ASN A 33 12.39 1.49 2.05
C ASN A 33 12.53 2.93 2.60
N SER A 34 12.89 3.91 1.76
CA SER A 34 13.12 5.30 2.14
C SER A 34 11.85 6.15 2.15
N ILE A 35 10.80 5.71 1.47
CA ILE A 35 9.53 6.44 1.34
C ILE A 35 8.53 5.89 2.37
N GLU A 36 8.08 6.74 3.29
CA GLU A 36 6.99 6.41 4.20
C GLU A 36 5.62 6.55 3.50
N SER A 37 4.73 5.59 3.74
CA SER A 37 3.39 5.58 3.16
C SER A 37 2.47 6.61 3.83
N ARG A 38 1.72 7.34 2.99
CA ARG A 38 0.61 8.22 3.37
C ARG A 38 -0.66 7.43 3.74
N PHE A 39 -0.72 6.14 3.41
CA PHE A 39 -1.88 5.29 3.65
C PHE A 39 -1.94 4.76 5.09
N VAL A 40 -2.13 5.68 6.04
CA VAL A 40 -2.02 5.45 7.49
C VAL A 40 -3.32 5.00 8.18
N ILE A 41 -4.44 4.93 7.45
CA ILE A 41 -5.72 4.58 8.05
C ILE A 41 -5.78 3.12 8.53
N LYS A 42 -5.16 2.21 7.78
CA LYS A 42 -5.04 0.79 8.14
C LYS A 42 -3.67 0.52 8.74
N HIS A 43 -3.59 -0.54 9.53
CA HIS A 43 -2.32 -0.98 10.06
C HIS A 43 -1.53 -1.69 8.97
N GLN A 44 -0.37 -1.14 8.62
CA GLN A 44 0.55 -1.73 7.65
C GLN A 44 1.59 -2.62 8.33
N PRO A 45 2.25 -3.53 7.60
CA PRO A 45 3.35 -4.31 8.13
C PRO A 45 4.54 -3.47 8.57
N ALA A 46 4.86 -2.42 7.81
CA ALA A 46 5.90 -1.45 8.11
C ALA A 46 5.52 -0.07 7.54
N LYS A 47 6.23 0.99 7.95
CA LYS A 47 5.93 2.37 7.49
C LYS A 47 6.21 2.59 6.00
N TYR A 48 7.16 1.84 5.45
CA TYR A 48 7.54 1.88 4.04
C TYR A 48 6.65 1.00 3.15
N CYS A 49 5.65 0.33 3.72
CA CYS A 49 4.69 -0.48 2.96
C CYS A 49 3.67 0.44 2.27
N LEU A 50 3.94 0.73 1.00
CA LEU A 50 3.13 1.61 0.16
C LEU A 50 1.77 0.99 -0.20
N SER A 51 0.78 1.86 -0.42
CA SER A 51 -0.48 1.48 -1.07
C SER A 51 -0.30 1.32 -2.59
N THR A 52 -1.24 0.61 -3.23
CA THR A 52 -1.25 0.43 -4.69
C THR A 52 -1.16 1.77 -5.44
N ILE A 53 -1.88 2.80 -4.97
CA ILE A 53 -1.87 4.14 -5.58
C ILE A 53 -0.48 4.78 -5.49
N GLU A 54 0.19 4.66 -4.35
CA GLU A 54 1.56 5.19 -4.17
C GLU A 54 2.56 4.44 -5.04
N SER A 55 2.45 3.11 -5.13
CA SER A 55 3.30 2.31 -6.00
C SER A 55 3.15 2.71 -7.47
N VAL A 56 1.91 2.92 -7.95
CA VAL A 56 1.64 3.44 -9.31
C VAL A 56 2.29 4.81 -9.50
N TYR A 57 2.10 5.73 -8.55
CA TYR A 57 2.66 7.08 -8.62
C TYR A 57 4.19 7.07 -8.75
N ILE A 58 4.88 6.25 -7.95
CA ILE A 58 6.35 6.13 -8.00
C ILE A 58 6.81 5.55 -9.34
N VAL A 59 6.14 4.49 -9.82
CA VAL A 59 6.47 3.88 -11.12
C VAL A 59 6.32 4.90 -12.24
N ILE A 60 5.20 5.62 -12.30
CA ILE A 60 4.98 6.66 -13.32
C ILE A 60 6.04 7.76 -13.21
N THR A 61 6.36 8.21 -11.98
CA THR A 61 7.39 9.23 -11.75
C THR A 61 8.75 8.79 -12.30
N GLU A 62 9.10 7.52 -12.11
CA GLU A 62 10.38 6.99 -12.58
C GLU A 62 10.39 6.78 -14.11
N LEU A 63 9.25 6.38 -14.69
CA LEU A 63 9.09 6.31 -16.15
C LEU A 63 9.18 7.69 -16.81
N GLU A 64 8.61 8.74 -16.20
CA GLU A 64 8.71 10.12 -16.69
C GLU A 64 10.15 10.62 -16.69
N LYS A 65 10.92 10.35 -15.62
CA LYS A 65 12.35 10.71 -15.55
C LYS A 65 13.17 10.04 -16.66
N GLN A 66 12.80 8.83 -17.04
CA GLN A 66 13.44 8.08 -18.11
C GLN A 66 12.92 8.46 -19.51
N GLY A 67 11.96 9.39 -19.61
CA GLY A 67 11.33 9.78 -20.86
C GLY A 67 10.45 8.68 -21.50
N LEU A 68 10.05 7.67 -20.72
CA LEU A 68 9.25 6.54 -21.17
C LEU A 68 7.73 6.76 -21.01
N GLU A 69 7.34 7.80 -20.28
CA GLU A 69 5.95 8.20 -20.04
C GLU A 69 5.89 9.74 -19.96
N ALA A 70 4.74 10.33 -20.28
CA ALA A 70 4.53 11.77 -20.13
C ALA A 70 3.08 12.03 -19.68
N THR A 71 2.86 12.17 -18.38
CA THR A 71 1.51 12.41 -17.83
C THR A 71 1.15 13.88 -17.75
N ASN A 72 2.08 14.79 -18.04
CA ASN A 72 1.94 16.25 -17.94
C ASN A 72 1.37 16.67 -16.57
N GLY A 73 1.86 16.05 -15.50
CA GLY A 73 1.46 16.34 -14.12
C GLY A 73 0.14 15.69 -13.68
N LYS A 74 -0.58 14.97 -14.55
CA LYS A 74 -1.83 14.28 -14.18
C LYS A 74 -1.64 13.25 -13.08
N LYS A 75 -0.44 12.65 -12.96
CA LYS A 75 -0.12 11.69 -11.89
C LYS A 75 -0.29 12.26 -10.48
N GLU A 76 -0.14 13.57 -10.29
CA GLU A 76 -0.30 14.21 -8.97
C GLU A 76 -1.73 14.04 -8.43
N GLY A 77 -2.71 13.87 -9.32
CA GLY A 77 -4.09 13.53 -8.97
C GLY A 77 -4.22 12.23 -8.16
N LEU A 78 -3.30 11.27 -8.34
CA LEU A 78 -3.28 10.02 -7.57
C LEU A 78 -3.00 10.27 -6.09
N ILE A 79 -1.97 11.09 -5.79
CA ILE A 79 -1.60 11.42 -4.42
C ILE A 79 -2.67 12.31 -3.78
N HIS A 80 -3.15 13.31 -4.52
CA HIS A 80 -4.25 14.16 -4.03
C HIS A 80 -5.50 13.33 -3.69
N MET A 81 -5.90 12.40 -4.56
CA MET A 81 -7.02 11.50 -4.30
C MET A 81 -6.78 10.63 -3.07
N LEU A 82 -5.58 10.04 -2.93
CA LEU A 82 -5.23 9.23 -1.77
C LEU A 82 -5.37 10.03 -0.47
N ASP A 83 -4.86 11.26 -0.43
CA ASP A 83 -4.94 12.14 0.73
C ASP A 83 -6.40 12.46 1.09
N GLN A 84 -7.26 12.74 0.09
CA GLN A 84 -8.70 12.95 0.32
C GLN A 84 -9.40 11.70 0.86
N ILE A 85 -9.09 10.52 0.31
CA ILE A 85 -9.66 9.25 0.79
C ILE A 85 -9.22 8.99 2.23
N VAL A 86 -7.94 9.15 2.55
CA VAL A 86 -7.42 8.96 3.90
C VAL A 86 -8.07 9.95 4.86
N LYS A 87 -8.12 11.24 4.51
CA LYS A 87 -8.78 12.28 5.31
C LYS A 87 -10.23 11.92 5.61
N TYR A 88 -11.01 11.62 4.57
CA TYR A 88 -12.43 11.30 4.71
C TYR A 88 -12.66 10.08 5.60
N GLN A 89 -11.88 9.02 5.42
CA GLN A 89 -12.04 7.81 6.22
C GLN A 89 -11.56 8.02 7.67
N VAL A 90 -10.57 8.87 7.93
CA VAL A 90 -10.17 9.27 9.28
C VAL A 90 -11.28 10.05 9.96
N GLU A 91 -11.87 11.04 9.29
CA GLU A 91 -13.04 11.80 9.78
C GLU A 91 -14.19 10.86 10.13
N CYS A 92 -14.47 9.87 9.28
CA CYS A 92 -15.48 8.86 9.57
C CYS A 92 -15.13 7.96 10.76
N ALA A 93 -13.85 7.70 10.99
CA ALA A 93 -13.42 6.81 12.06
C ALA A 93 -13.38 7.48 13.44
N VAL A 94 -13.25 8.81 13.49
CA VAL A 94 -13.27 9.59 14.74
C VAL A 94 -14.66 10.08 15.12
N ASP A 95 -15.59 10.15 14.17
CA ASP A 95 -16.96 10.59 14.39
C ASP A 95 -17.77 9.52 15.18
N PRO A 96 -18.19 9.81 16.42
CA PRO A 96 -18.94 8.87 17.25
C PRO A 96 -20.37 8.63 16.75
N ASN A 97 -20.91 9.51 15.90
CA ASN A 97 -22.26 9.39 15.37
C ASN A 97 -22.33 8.51 14.11
N LYS A 98 -21.18 8.18 13.51
CA LYS A 98 -21.13 7.29 12.35
C LYS A 98 -21.06 5.84 12.81
N SER A 99 -22.08 5.07 12.43
CA SER A 99 -22.10 3.62 12.60
C SER A 99 -20.88 2.97 11.96
N SER A 100 -20.06 2.29 12.77
CA SER A 100 -18.99 1.44 12.27
C SER A 100 -19.42 -0.02 12.28
N TYR A 101 -19.19 -0.73 11.18
CA TYR A 101 -19.40 -2.18 11.10
C TYR A 101 -18.63 -2.95 12.20
N ARG A 102 -17.48 -2.42 12.64
CA ARG A 102 -16.76 -2.95 13.80
C ARG A 102 -17.20 -2.21 15.06
N LYS A 103 -17.88 -2.90 15.98
CA LYS A 103 -18.05 -2.48 17.37
C LYS A 103 -16.68 -2.35 18.03
N ARG A 104 -16.04 -1.19 17.87
CA ARG A 104 -14.75 -0.90 18.49
C ARG A 104 -15.00 -0.45 19.93
N THR A 105 -14.59 -1.27 20.90
CA THR A 105 -14.59 -0.91 22.33
C THR A 105 -13.66 0.25 22.66
N LYS A 106 -12.71 0.56 21.77
CA LYS A 106 -11.77 1.69 21.86
C LYS A 106 -11.78 2.42 20.51
N GLY A 107 -12.03 3.73 20.50
CA GLY A 107 -12.15 4.56 19.30
C GLY A 107 -10.92 4.52 18.37
N TYR A 108 -10.98 5.26 17.25
CA TYR A 108 -9.86 5.36 16.32
C TYR A 108 -8.61 5.91 17.03
N LYS A 109 -7.51 5.16 16.99
CA LYS A 109 -6.22 5.60 17.53
C LYS A 109 -5.40 6.29 16.45
N ASN A 110 -4.73 7.37 16.84
CA ASN A 110 -3.75 8.05 16.00
C ASN A 110 -2.70 7.04 15.50
N PRO A 111 -2.37 6.99 14.19
CA PRO A 111 -1.34 6.09 13.66
C PRO A 111 -0.03 6.10 14.44
N LYS A 112 0.41 7.26 14.94
CA LYS A 112 1.66 7.41 15.71
C LYS A 112 1.64 6.71 17.08
N GLU A 113 0.46 6.44 17.63
CA GLU A 113 0.26 5.82 18.95
C GLU A 113 -0.02 4.31 18.85
N ARG A 114 -0.09 3.77 17.63
CA ARG A 114 -0.36 2.35 17.42
C ARG A 114 0.90 1.55 17.71
N LYS A 115 0.75 0.49 18.50
CA LYS A 115 1.80 -0.53 18.62
C LYS A 115 1.91 -1.29 17.31
N GLU A 116 3.13 -1.50 16.85
CA GLU A 116 3.42 -2.34 15.68
C GLU A 116 2.88 -3.76 15.88
N SER A 117 2.52 -4.40 14.76
CA SER A 117 1.82 -5.67 14.80
C SER A 117 2.82 -6.80 14.69
N THR A 118 3.03 -7.51 15.80
CA THR A 118 3.87 -8.71 15.89
C THR A 118 3.45 -9.84 14.93
N ARG A 119 2.23 -9.79 14.39
CA ARG A 119 1.77 -10.72 13.34
C ARG A 119 2.68 -10.73 12.12
N TRP A 120 3.33 -9.61 11.79
CA TRP A 120 4.15 -9.48 10.60
C TRP A 120 5.58 -10.00 10.80
N GLU A 121 6.06 -10.11 12.04
CA GLU A 121 7.31 -10.82 12.35
C GLU A 121 7.25 -12.28 11.92
N LYS A 122 6.09 -12.93 12.12
CA LYS A 122 5.85 -14.33 11.73
C LYS A 122 5.40 -14.49 10.28
N ARG A 123 4.99 -13.40 9.62
CA ARG A 123 4.46 -13.43 8.25
C ARG A 123 5.36 -12.62 7.35
N MET A 124 6.31 -13.28 6.72
CA MET A 124 7.14 -12.64 5.70
C MET A 124 6.25 -12.01 4.62
N VAL A 125 6.44 -10.71 4.46
CA VAL A 125 5.69 -9.83 3.56
C VAL A 125 6.38 -9.76 2.20
N LEU A 126 7.72 -9.77 2.20
CA LEU A 126 8.52 -9.80 1.00
C LEU A 126 8.57 -11.20 0.40
N PHE A 127 8.53 -11.25 -0.93
CA PHE A 127 8.72 -12.47 -1.67
C PHE A 127 10.22 -12.78 -1.76
N GLU A 128 10.63 -13.96 -1.35
CA GLU A 128 11.95 -14.52 -1.70
C GLU A 128 11.71 -15.91 -2.29
N GLU A 129 12.40 -16.28 -3.36
CA GLU A 129 12.14 -17.53 -4.09
C GLU A 129 12.30 -18.78 -3.19
N LYS A 130 13.20 -18.74 -2.20
CA LYS A 130 13.32 -19.79 -1.18
C LYS A 130 12.10 -19.93 -0.25
N ASN A 131 11.19 -18.95 -0.25
CA ASN A 131 10.04 -18.87 0.65
C ASN A 131 8.70 -19.19 -0.05
N TYR A 132 8.69 -19.43 -1.37
CA TYR A 132 7.49 -19.58 -2.20
C TYR A 132 7.71 -20.56 -3.34
#